data_AF-A0A0D3D815-F1
#
_entry.id   AF-A0A0D3D815-F1
#
_cell.length_a   1.000
_cell.length_b   1.000
_cell.length_c   1.000
_cell.angle_alpha   90.00
_cell.angle_beta   90.00
_cell.angle_gamma   90.00
#
_symmetry.space_group_name_H-M   'P 1'
#
loop_
_entity.id
_entity.type
_entity.pdbx_description
1 polymer ?
#
loop_
_entity_poly.entity_id
_entity_poly.type
_entity_poly.pdbx_seq_one_letter_code
_entity_poly.pdbx_strand_id
1 'polypeptide(L)'
;MTHATSDGVFVDHASEKLFHAVATRVEEREAQLTQQSPDGLPVTLTTEEANRIFEEVAPKNKGRTVGIGYVNEVALATSSYTSRQDEDTSQMKARMDSQQVCLDSLEDLLDVMVVENPTMQRMLSERRAALGLPVRDPQESDPTRQQPSNPTDYFENM
;
A
#
# COMPACT_ATOMS: atom_id res chain seq x y z
N MET A 1 -1.84 3.87 -9.91
CA MET A 1 -3.18 4.35 -9.56
C MET A 1 -4.17 3.66 -10.48
N THR A 2 -4.85 2.65 -9.98
CA THR A 2 -5.84 1.85 -10.70
C THR A 2 -7.20 2.49 -10.41
N HIS A 3 -7.79 3.19 -11.37
CA HIS A 3 -9.07 3.90 -11.22
C HIS A 3 -10.30 2.98 -11.39
N ALA A 4 -10.08 1.66 -11.47
CA ALA A 4 -11.12 0.65 -11.48
C ALA A 4 -11.10 -0.09 -10.14
N THR A 5 -12.28 -0.23 -9.53
CA THR A 5 -12.50 -1.20 -8.45
C THR A 5 -12.28 -2.63 -8.97
N SER A 6 -12.02 -3.60 -8.08
CA SER A 6 -11.85 -5.02 -8.46
C SER A 6 -13.03 -5.58 -9.27
N ASP A 7 -14.18 -4.94 -9.16
CA ASP A 7 -15.43 -5.31 -9.82
C ASP A 7 -15.57 -4.70 -11.23
N GLY A 8 -14.54 -3.99 -11.72
CA GLY A 8 -14.53 -3.36 -13.04
C GLY A 8 -15.28 -2.02 -13.11
N VAL A 9 -15.77 -1.50 -11.99
CA VAL A 9 -16.48 -0.22 -11.93
C VAL A 9 -15.50 0.93 -11.75
N PHE A 10 -15.62 1.95 -12.60
CA PHE A 10 -14.82 3.18 -12.54
C PHE A 10 -15.20 4.03 -11.33
N VAL A 11 -14.19 4.51 -10.61
CA VAL A 11 -14.37 5.34 -9.40
C VAL A 11 -14.89 6.74 -9.74
N ASP A 12 -14.55 7.25 -10.92
CA ASP A 12 -14.96 8.58 -11.37
C ASP A 12 -15.46 8.58 -12.83
N HIS A 13 -16.44 9.44 -13.09
CA HIS A 13 -17.10 9.55 -14.39
C HIS A 13 -16.19 10.09 -15.50
N ALA A 14 -15.11 10.81 -15.16
CA ALA A 14 -14.17 11.31 -16.18
C ALA A 14 -13.27 10.18 -16.70
N SER A 15 -12.82 9.29 -15.83
CA SER A 15 -12.09 8.07 -16.20
C SER A 15 -12.95 7.11 -17.03
N GLU A 16 -14.22 6.94 -16.68
CA GLU A 16 -15.16 6.14 -17.49
C GLU A 16 -15.32 6.72 -18.90
N LYS A 17 -15.51 8.05 -19.02
CA LYS A 17 -15.55 8.71 -20.35
C LYS A 17 -14.27 8.53 -21.13
N LEU A 18 -13.12 8.63 -20.46
CA LEU A 18 -11.83 8.44 -21.11
C LEU A 18 -11.67 7.01 -21.60
N PHE A 19 -12.05 6.01 -20.79
CA PHE A 19 -12.03 4.60 -21.17
C PHE A 19 -12.88 4.34 -22.41
N HIS A 20 -14.12 4.83 -22.44
CA HIS A 20 -14.97 4.70 -23.62
C HIS A 20 -14.41 5.43 -24.85
N ALA A 21 -13.86 6.63 -24.68
CA ALA A 21 -13.22 7.36 -25.77
C ALA A 21 -12.01 6.60 -26.37
N VAL A 22 -11.18 6.00 -25.51
CA VAL A 22 -10.07 5.14 -25.94
C VAL A 22 -10.60 3.91 -26.67
N ALA A 23 -11.59 3.21 -26.11
CA ALA A 23 -12.17 2.01 -26.69
C ALA A 23 -12.77 2.28 -28.08
N THR A 24 -13.55 3.35 -28.23
CA THR A 24 -14.12 3.77 -29.52
C THR A 24 -13.02 4.08 -30.54
N ARG A 25 -11.94 4.76 -30.11
CA ARG A 25 -10.85 5.12 -31.02
C ARG A 25 -9.99 3.92 -31.42
N VAL A 26 -9.81 2.94 -30.54
CA VAL A 26 -9.19 1.64 -30.83
C VAL A 26 -10.01 0.89 -31.87
N GLU A 27 -11.31 0.72 -31.64
CA GLU A 27 -12.21 0.02 -32.56
C GLU A 27 -12.24 0.68 -33.95
N GLU A 28 -12.27 2.01 -34.00
CA GLU A 28 -12.21 2.76 -35.26
C GLU A 28 -10.90 2.50 -36.03
N ARG A 29 -9.75 2.45 -35.34
CA ARG A 29 -8.44 2.21 -35.97
C ARG A 29 -8.26 0.76 -36.40
N GLU A 30 -8.73 -0.21 -35.61
CA GLU A 30 -8.76 -1.62 -36.01
C GLU A 30 -9.61 -1.84 -37.25
N ALA A 31 -10.82 -1.24 -37.30
CA ALA A 31 -11.67 -1.30 -38.48
C ALA A 31 -11.00 -0.69 -39.72
N GLN A 32 -10.30 0.44 -39.58
CA GLN A 32 -9.55 1.05 -40.68
C GLN A 32 -8.43 0.14 -41.20
N LEU A 33 -7.68 -0.50 -40.29
CA LEU A 33 -6.60 -1.42 -40.67
C LEU A 33 -7.12 -2.70 -41.32
N THR A 34 -8.25 -3.23 -40.85
CA THR A 34 -8.92 -4.37 -41.48
C THR A 34 -9.40 -4.06 -42.89
N GLN A 35 -9.88 -2.85 -43.16
CA GLN A 35 -10.26 -2.43 -44.52
C GLN A 35 -9.05 -2.25 -45.45
N GLN A 36 -7.87 -1.93 -44.91
CA GLN A 36 -6.63 -1.84 -45.68
C GLN A 36 -5.90 -3.18 -45.81
N SER A 37 -6.30 -4.18 -45.02
CA SER A 37 -5.73 -5.52 -45.08
C SER A 37 -6.23 -6.24 -46.34
N PRO A 38 -5.32 -6.68 -47.24
CA PRO A 38 -5.71 -7.41 -48.45
C PRO A 38 -6.38 -8.76 -48.15
N ASP A 39 -6.16 -9.30 -46.94
CA ASP A 39 -6.71 -10.58 -46.49
C ASP A 39 -8.07 -10.43 -45.76
N GLY A 40 -8.52 -9.19 -45.51
CA GLY A 40 -9.79 -8.90 -44.80
C GLY A 40 -9.82 -9.38 -43.34
N LEU A 41 -8.67 -9.74 -42.78
CA LEU A 41 -8.56 -10.24 -41.41
C LEU A 41 -8.67 -9.09 -40.38
N PRO A 42 -9.28 -9.35 -39.21
CA PRO A 42 -9.27 -8.40 -38.10
C PRO A 42 -7.83 -8.12 -37.66
N VAL A 43 -7.44 -6.85 -37.66
CA VAL A 43 -6.11 -6.41 -37.24
C VAL A 43 -6.21 -5.93 -35.79
N THR A 44 -5.52 -6.62 -34.89
CA THR A 44 -5.41 -6.19 -33.48
C THR A 44 -4.31 -5.13 -33.34
N LEU A 45 -4.63 -4.02 -32.66
CA LEU A 45 -3.63 -2.98 -32.40
C LEU A 45 -2.51 -3.46 -31.49
N THR A 46 -1.31 -2.95 -31.75
CA THR A 46 -0.17 -3.13 -30.85
C THR A 46 -0.32 -2.27 -29.59
N THR A 47 0.38 -2.63 -28.51
CA THR A 47 0.41 -1.85 -27.26
C THR A 47 0.91 -0.42 -27.49
N GLU A 48 1.85 -0.23 -28.42
CA GLU A 48 2.37 1.09 -28.78
C GLU A 48 1.30 1.97 -29.44
N GLU A 49 0.50 1.40 -30.34
CA GLU A 49 -0.60 2.11 -30.99
C GLU A 49 -1.73 2.43 -30.00
N ALA A 50 -2.04 1.50 -29.10
CA ALA A 50 -3.00 1.76 -28.02
C ALA A 50 -2.53 2.89 -27.09
N ASN A 51 -1.25 2.93 -26.73
CA ASN A 51 -0.66 4.05 -25.96
C ASN A 51 -0.75 5.37 -26.73
N ARG A 52 -0.49 5.36 -28.04
CA ARG A 52 -0.62 6.55 -28.88
C ARG A 52 -2.07 7.05 -28.93
N ILE A 53 -3.04 6.14 -28.99
CA ILE A 53 -4.47 6.48 -28.92
C ILE A 53 -4.80 7.09 -27.57
N PHE A 54 -4.31 6.51 -26.47
CA PHE A 54 -4.49 7.08 -25.14
C PHE A 54 -3.95 8.51 -25.07
N GLU A 55 -2.74 8.77 -25.58
CA GLU A 55 -2.20 10.13 -25.66
C GLU A 55 -3.00 11.08 -26.56
N GLU A 56 -3.70 10.57 -27.57
CA GLU A 56 -4.56 11.37 -28.45
C GLU A 56 -5.83 11.84 -27.72
N VAL A 57 -6.46 10.96 -26.95
CA VAL A 57 -7.77 11.21 -26.32
C VAL A 57 -7.69 11.68 -24.86
N ALA A 58 -6.56 11.47 -24.20
CA ALA A 58 -6.39 11.86 -22.82
C ALA A 58 -6.38 13.39 -22.65
N PRO A 59 -6.95 13.92 -21.55
CA PRO A 59 -7.01 15.36 -21.31
C PRO A 59 -5.60 15.94 -21.25
N LYS A 60 -5.33 16.97 -22.05
CA LYS A 60 -4.03 17.66 -22.10
C LYS A 60 -4.10 19.01 -21.42
N ASN A 61 -3.09 19.32 -20.62
CA ASN A 61 -2.86 20.64 -20.05
C ASN A 61 -1.49 21.14 -20.53
N LYS A 62 -1.45 22.27 -21.25
CA LYS A 62 -0.23 22.83 -21.86
C LYS A 62 0.56 21.81 -22.69
N GLY A 63 -0.15 20.98 -23.46
CA GLY A 63 0.45 19.93 -24.29
C GLY A 63 0.87 18.65 -23.55
N ARG A 64 0.64 18.55 -22.23
CA ARG A 64 0.98 17.39 -21.41
C ARG A 64 -0.26 16.64 -20.97
N THR A 65 -0.24 15.30 -21.04
CA THR A 65 -1.32 14.47 -20.54
C THR A 65 -1.47 14.65 -19.02
N VAL A 66 -2.66 15.05 -18.59
CA VAL A 66 -2.98 15.26 -17.17
C VAL A 66 -2.85 13.93 -16.42
N GLY A 67 -2.25 13.95 -15.24
CA GLY A 67 -2.02 12.75 -14.42
C GLY A 67 -0.74 11.99 -14.75
N ILE A 68 -0.12 12.24 -15.92
CA ILE A 68 1.23 11.76 -16.22
C ILE A 68 2.22 12.85 -15.79
N GLY A 69 2.79 12.68 -14.60
CA GLY A 69 3.96 13.44 -14.17
C GLY A 69 5.13 13.18 -15.11
N TYR A 70 6.03 14.16 -15.28
CA TYR A 70 7.32 13.88 -15.90
C TYR A 70 8.10 13.00 -14.91
N VAL A 71 8.14 11.70 -15.16
CA VAL A 71 9.13 10.84 -14.52
C VAL A 71 10.45 11.31 -15.11
N ASN A 72 11.31 11.93 -14.30
CA ASN A 72 12.64 12.27 -14.75
C ASN A 72 13.27 11.00 -15.31
N GLU A 73 13.82 11.04 -16.52
CA GLU A 73 14.60 9.93 -17.09
C GLU A 73 15.90 9.79 -16.30
N VAL A 74 15.77 9.38 -15.03
CA VAL A 74 16.86 8.91 -14.20
C VAL A 74 17.18 7.55 -14.76
N ALA A 75 18.42 7.39 -15.25
CA ALA A 75 18.95 6.10 -15.66
C ALA A 75 18.57 5.06 -14.60
N LEU A 76 17.82 4.04 -15.04
CA LEU A 76 17.15 3.03 -14.22
C LEU A 76 18.13 2.39 -13.23
N ALA A 77 18.29 2.99 -12.06
CA ALA A 77 18.78 2.33 -10.87
C ALA A 77 17.59 1.65 -10.18
N THR A 78 16.83 0.86 -10.95
CA THR A 78 15.63 0.14 -10.49
C THR A 78 15.93 -0.79 -9.33
N SER A 79 17.18 -1.28 -9.21
CA SER A 79 17.64 -2.05 -8.05
C SER A 79 17.85 -1.20 -6.79
N SER A 80 18.32 0.05 -6.91
CA SER A 80 18.63 0.88 -5.73
C SER A 80 17.39 1.52 -5.11
N TYR A 81 16.34 1.77 -5.89
CA TYR A 81 15.12 2.37 -5.37
C TYR A 81 14.35 1.41 -4.45
N THR A 82 14.16 0.15 -4.87
CA THR A 82 13.49 -0.86 -4.04
C THR A 82 14.34 -1.26 -2.83
N SER A 83 15.65 -1.34 -2.99
CA SER A 83 16.58 -1.62 -1.88
C SER A 83 16.63 -0.49 -0.85
N ARG A 84 16.63 0.78 -1.26
CA ARG A 84 16.53 1.92 -0.33
C ARG A 84 15.20 1.93 0.41
N GLN A 85 14.10 1.61 -0.28
CA GLN A 85 12.80 1.54 0.36
C GLN A 85 12.73 0.43 1.41
N ASP A 86 13.29 -0.75 1.14
CA ASP A 86 13.33 -1.86 2.10
C ASP A 86 14.23 -1.56 3.31
N GLU A 87 15.39 -0.94 3.08
CA GLU A 87 16.30 -0.50 4.15
C GLU A 87 15.64 0.59 5.03
N ASP A 88 15.04 1.62 4.42
CA ASP A 88 14.35 2.68 5.16
C ASP A 88 13.17 2.12 5.98
N THR A 89 12.44 1.15 5.42
CA THR A 89 11.33 0.47 6.10
C THR A 89 11.84 -0.39 7.26
N SER A 90 12.93 -1.13 7.05
CA SER A 90 13.57 -1.96 8.07
C SER A 90 14.13 -1.13 9.22
N GLN A 91 14.78 -0.01 8.91
CA GLN A 91 15.29 0.94 9.92
C GLN A 91 14.13 1.55 10.73
N MET A 92 13.06 1.97 10.07
CA MET A 92 11.89 2.52 10.74
C MET A 92 11.27 1.50 11.69
N LYS A 93 11.12 0.25 11.23
CA LYS A 93 10.58 -0.86 12.03
C LYS A 93 11.44 -1.12 13.26
N ALA A 94 12.76 -1.24 13.10
CA ALA A 94 13.67 -1.45 14.23
C ALA A 94 13.60 -0.32 15.27
N ARG A 95 13.42 0.93 14.82
CA ARG A 95 13.22 2.08 15.72
C ARG A 95 11.90 2.00 16.49
N MET A 96 10.82 1.60 15.83
CA MET A 96 9.52 1.41 16.48
C MET A 96 9.56 0.25 17.48
N ASP A 97 10.16 -0.88 17.11
CA ASP A 97 10.31 -2.05 17.98
C ASP A 97 11.12 -1.68 19.23
N SER A 98 12.22 -0.94 19.08
CA SER A 98 13.02 -0.45 20.21
C SER A 98 12.23 0.51 21.11
N GLN A 99 11.39 1.38 20.54
CA GLN A 99 10.53 2.26 21.33
C GLN A 99 9.47 1.49 22.08
N GLN A 100 8.88 0.47 21.47
CA GLN A 100 7.89 -0.40 22.12
C GLN A 100 8.50 -1.12 23.33
N VAL A 101 9.68 -1.72 23.18
CA VAL A 101 10.40 -2.37 24.30
C VAL A 101 10.69 -1.40 25.44
N CYS A 102 11.05 -0.15 25.11
CA CYS A 102 11.30 0.88 26.11
C CYS A 102 10.02 1.28 26.87
N LEU A 103 8.88 1.38 26.17
CA LEU A 103 7.59 1.67 26.79
C LEU A 103 7.10 0.50 27.65
N ASP A 104 7.25 -0.74 27.18
CA ASP A 104 6.87 -1.94 27.93
C ASP A 104 7.68 -2.06 29.22
N SER A 105 9.00 -1.85 29.15
CA SER A 105 9.87 -1.88 30.35
C SER A 105 9.53 -0.77 31.36
N LEU A 106 9.10 0.40 30.87
CA LEU A 106 8.66 1.50 31.74
C LEU A 106 7.32 1.15 32.40
N GLU A 107 6.41 0.51 31.66
CA GLU A 107 5.13 0.06 32.17
C GLU A 107 5.30 -1.02 33.26
N ASP A 108 6.20 -1.98 33.05
CA ASP A 108 6.55 -3.00 34.05
C ASP A 108 7.09 -2.38 35.34
N LEU A 109 7.92 -1.33 35.24
CA LEU A 109 8.40 -0.59 36.40
C LEU A 109 7.27 0.10 37.17
N LEU A 110 6.30 0.68 36.45
CA LEU A 110 5.13 1.29 37.07
C LEU A 110 4.28 0.25 37.81
N ASP A 111 4.15 -0.96 37.27
CA ASP A 111 3.45 -2.07 37.94
C ASP A 111 4.15 -2.48 39.24
N VAL A 112 5.49 -2.53 39.28
CA VAL A 112 6.23 -2.82 40.52
C VAL A 112 6.01 -1.74 41.59
N MET A 113 6.04 -0.46 41.19
CA MET A 113 5.87 0.66 42.12
C MET A 113 4.47 0.75 42.73
N VAL A 114 3.48 0.13 42.08
CA VAL A 114 2.07 0.25 42.46
C VAL A 114 1.59 -0.82 43.43
N VAL A 115 2.33 -1.93 43.57
CA VAL A 115 2.02 -3.07 44.45
C VAL A 115 1.75 -2.62 45.90
N GLU A 116 2.51 -1.64 46.39
CA GLU A 116 2.39 -1.14 47.77
C GLU A 116 1.78 0.27 47.87
N ASN A 117 1.21 0.79 46.78
CA ASN A 117 0.65 2.14 46.74
C ASN A 117 -0.76 2.19 46.08
N PRO A 118 -1.84 2.06 46.86
CA PRO A 118 -3.21 2.01 46.33
C PRO A 118 -3.68 3.33 45.71
N THR A 119 -3.11 4.47 46.12
CA THR A 119 -3.42 5.78 45.51
C THR A 119 -2.82 5.88 44.12
N MET A 120 -1.57 5.45 43.95
CA MET A 120 -0.89 5.38 42.65
C MET A 120 -1.57 4.37 41.73
N GLN A 121 -2.11 3.26 42.28
CA GLN A 121 -2.86 2.26 41.53
C GLN A 121 -4.06 2.87 40.81
N ARG A 122 -4.87 3.63 41.57
CA ARG A 122 -6.04 4.29 41.01
C ARG A 122 -5.66 5.27 39.90
N MET A 123 -4.65 6.11 40.13
CA MET A 123 -4.19 7.09 39.14
C MET A 123 -3.66 6.43 37.86
N LEU A 124 -2.93 5.33 37.98
CA LEU A 124 -2.39 4.60 36.83
C LEU A 124 -3.50 3.91 36.04
N SER A 125 -4.48 3.29 36.71
CA SER A 125 -5.65 2.69 36.05
C SER A 125 -6.48 3.72 35.29
N GLU A 126 -6.70 4.90 35.86
CA GLU A 126 -7.39 6.01 35.17
C GLU A 126 -6.61 6.49 33.94
N ARG A 127 -5.29 6.59 34.04
CA ARG A 127 -4.42 6.97 32.91
C ARG A 127 -4.41 5.91 31.80
N ARG A 128 -4.36 4.61 32.15
CA ARG A 128 -4.47 3.50 31.18
C ARG A 128 -5.79 3.56 30.42
N ALA A 129 -6.90 3.80 31.13
CA ALA A 129 -8.22 3.95 30.52
C ALA A 129 -8.29 5.15 29.56
N ALA A 130 -7.70 6.29 29.92
CA ALA A 130 -7.65 7.47 29.06
C ALA A 130 -6.82 7.25 27.78
N LEU A 131 -5.81 6.39 27.84
CA LEU A 131 -4.96 6.02 26.70
C LEU A 131 -5.48 4.81 25.93
N GLY A 132 -6.61 4.19 26.34
CA GLY A 132 -7.15 2.98 25.72
C GLY A 132 -6.26 1.75 25.91
N LEU A 133 -5.38 1.75 26.91
CA LEU A 133 -4.51 0.63 27.21
C LEU A 133 -5.26 -0.44 28.02
N PRO A 134 -4.96 -1.74 27.82
CA PRO A 134 -5.56 -2.81 28.60
C PRO A 134 -5.19 -2.69 30.08
N VAL A 135 -6.15 -2.96 30.96
CA VAL A 135 -5.88 -3.10 32.41
C VAL A 135 -5.07 -4.39 32.60
N ARG A 136 -3.80 -4.25 33.01
CA ARG A 136 -2.94 -5.37 33.40
C ARG A 136 -3.16 -5.69 34.88
N ASP A 137 -3.34 -6.97 35.20
CA ASP A 137 -3.29 -7.44 36.58
C ASP A 137 -1.83 -7.60 37.02
N PRO A 138 -1.40 -7.05 38.17
CA PRO A 138 -0.01 -7.12 38.66
C PRO A 138 0.55 -8.55 38.82
N GLN A 139 -0.30 -9.57 38.74
CA GLN A 139 0.02 -10.97 38.88
C GLN A 139 0.33 -11.66 37.53
N GLU A 140 0.11 -11.00 36.39
CA GLU A 140 0.47 -11.52 35.05
C GLU A 140 1.90 -11.21 34.60
N SER A 141 2.61 -10.29 35.27
CA SER A 141 3.98 -9.87 34.94
C SER A 141 5.06 -10.87 35.38
N ASP A 142 4.78 -12.18 35.32
CA ASP A 142 5.79 -13.22 35.59
C ASP A 142 6.77 -13.29 34.40
N PRO A 143 8.03 -12.86 34.57
CA PRO A 143 9.02 -12.77 33.48
C PRO A 143 9.43 -14.14 32.93
N THR A 144 8.94 -15.24 33.51
CA THR A 144 9.31 -16.61 33.15
C THR A 144 8.36 -17.29 32.16
N ARG A 145 7.22 -16.67 31.84
CA ARG A 145 6.24 -17.27 30.92
C ARG A 145 6.66 -17.03 29.47
N GLN A 146 7.59 -17.85 28.98
CA GLN A 146 7.83 -17.96 27.54
C GLN A 146 6.50 -18.30 26.86
N GLN A 147 6.02 -17.40 26.01
CA GLN A 147 4.94 -17.74 25.10
C GLN A 147 5.41 -18.94 24.26
N PRO A 148 4.59 -20.00 24.10
CA PRO A 148 4.91 -21.04 23.15
C PRO A 148 4.99 -20.37 21.78
N SER A 149 6.18 -20.39 21.18
CA SER A 149 6.39 -20.03 19.78
C SER A 149 5.47 -20.94 18.96
N ASN A 150 4.40 -20.37 18.41
CA ASN A 150 3.50 -21.09 17.54
C ASN A 150 4.19 -21.16 16.17
N PRO A 151 4.73 -22.32 15.72
CA PRO A 151 5.30 -22.40 14.40
C PRO A 151 4.13 -22.62 13.46
N THR A 152 3.55 -21.53 12.96
CA THR A 152 2.65 -21.67 11.81
C THR A 152 3.54 -21.80 10.59
N ASP A 153 3.91 -23.05 10.31
CA ASP A 153 4.59 -23.47 9.10
C ASP A 153 3.65 -23.25 7.91
N TYR A 154 3.95 -22.23 7.11
CA TYR A 154 3.15 -21.83 5.94
C TYR A 154 3.76 -22.28 4.61
N PHE A 155 4.78 -23.16 4.62
CA PHE A 155 5.50 -23.53 3.39
C PHE A 155 5.70 -25.04 3.17
N GLU A 156 4.77 -25.88 3.59
CA GLU A 156 4.59 -27.22 3.00
C GLU A 156 3.29 -27.23 2.17
N ASN A 157 3.37 -26.79 0.90
CA ASN A 157 2.59 -27.27 -0.26
C ASN A 157 2.75 -26.32 -1.46
N MET A 158 3.86 -26.46 -2.18
CA MET A 158 3.95 -26.23 -3.63
C MET A 158 4.85 -27.30 -4.25
#